data_AF-A0A3P6G386-F1
#
_entry.id   AF-A0A3P6G386-F1
#
_cell.length_a   1.000
_cell.length_b   1.000
_cell.length_c   1.000
_cell.angle_alpha   90.00
_cell.angle_beta   90.00
_cell.angle_gamma   90.00
#
_symmetry.space_group_name_H-M   'P 1'
#
loop_
_entity.id
_entity.type
_entity.pdbx_description
1 polymer ?
#
loop_
_entity_poly.entity_id
_entity_poly.type
_entity_poly.pdbx_seq_one_letter_code
_entity_poly.pdbx_strand_id
1 'polypeptide(L)'
;MTAILERRESESLWAPVAAATAVFLIYPIGQGSFSDGMPLGISGTFNFMIVFQAEHNILMHPFHMLGVAGVFGGSLFSAMHGSLVTSSLIRKPQKMNLLMKVTDSVKKKNLQHCSCSRLFWPIDLPIC
;
A
#
# COMPACT_ATOMS: atom_id res chain seq x y z
N MET A 1 -6.57 6.57 -24.00
CA MET A 1 -6.67 6.63 -22.51
C MET A 1 -6.69 5.24 -21.87
N THR A 2 -7.25 4.20 -22.51
CA THR A 2 -7.24 2.81 -21.99
C THR A 2 -5.84 2.21 -21.86
N ALA A 3 -4.96 2.35 -22.86
CA ALA A 3 -3.57 1.83 -22.79
C ALA A 3 -2.68 2.52 -21.73
N ILE A 4 -3.06 3.71 -21.26
CA ILE A 4 -2.33 4.41 -20.19
C ILE A 4 -2.81 3.91 -18.81
N LEU A 5 -4.11 3.62 -18.67
CA LEU A 5 -4.66 3.02 -17.44
C LEU A 5 -4.20 1.57 -17.27
N GLU A 6 -4.16 0.78 -18.36
CA GLU A 6 -3.61 -0.59 -18.38
C GLU A 6 -2.14 -0.62 -17.92
N ARG A 7 -1.32 0.33 -18.43
CA ARG A 7 0.06 0.46 -17.97
C ARG A 7 0.14 0.78 -16.47
N ARG A 8 -0.67 1.73 -15.97
CA ARG A 8 -0.64 2.16 -14.56
C ARG A 8 -0.97 1.05 -13.57
N GLU A 9 -1.91 0.16 -13.89
CA GLU A 9 -2.25 -1.00 -13.06
C GLU A 9 -1.08 -2.00 -13.00
N SER A 10 -0.44 -2.24 -14.15
CA SER A 10 0.67 -3.19 -14.24
C SER A 10 1.92 -2.76 -13.47
N GLU A 11 2.22 -1.46 -13.37
CA GLU A 11 3.41 -0.94 -12.67
C GLU A 11 3.49 -1.40 -11.20
N SER A 12 2.35 -1.43 -10.50
CA SER A 12 2.30 -1.85 -9.09
C SER A 12 2.59 -3.35 -8.88
N LEU A 13 2.28 -4.18 -9.88
CA LEU A 13 2.46 -5.62 -9.83
C LEU A 13 3.94 -6.03 -9.97
N TRP A 14 4.80 -5.15 -10.47
CA TRP A 14 6.23 -5.44 -10.61
C TRP A 14 6.96 -5.61 -9.28
N ALA A 15 6.52 -4.92 -8.21
CA ALA A 15 7.16 -5.05 -6.89
C ALA A 15 7.10 -6.48 -6.33
N PRO A 16 5.94 -7.16 -6.25
CA PRO A 16 5.89 -8.55 -5.81
C PRO A 16 6.53 -9.53 -6.82
N VAL A 17 6.45 -9.26 -8.12
CA VAL A 17 7.13 -10.08 -9.15
C VAL A 17 8.65 -10.02 -8.99
N ALA A 18 9.20 -8.83 -8.76
CA ALA A 18 10.63 -8.64 -8.50
C ALA A 18 11.07 -9.32 -7.20
N ALA A 19 10.27 -9.23 -6.13
CA ALA A 19 10.56 -9.91 -4.86
C ALA A 19 10.58 -11.45 -5.02
N ALA A 20 9.60 -12.02 -5.73
CA ALA A 20 9.58 -13.45 -6.02
C ALA A 20 10.78 -13.88 -6.88
N THR A 21 11.12 -13.09 -7.90
CA THR A 21 12.28 -13.36 -8.77
C THR A 21 13.59 -13.31 -7.99
N ALA A 22 13.74 -12.37 -7.05
CA ALA A 22 14.93 -12.24 -6.23
C ALA A 22 15.17 -13.49 -5.36
N VAL A 23 14.12 -14.00 -4.74
CA VAL A 23 14.22 -15.09 -3.76
C VAL A 23 14.25 -16.48 -4.41
N PHE A 24 13.53 -16.68 -5.53
CA PHE A 24 13.46 -17.99 -6.20
C PHE A 24 14.46 -18.19 -7.33
N LEU A 25 14.99 -17.12 -7.92
CA LEU A 25 15.93 -17.22 -9.06
C LEU A 25 17.27 -16.55 -8.74
N ILE A 26 17.29 -15.27 -8.40
CA ILE A 26 18.56 -14.52 -8.28
C ILE A 26 19.41 -15.05 -7.11
N TYR A 27 18.80 -15.29 -5.95
CA TYR A 27 19.50 -15.81 -4.79
C TYR A 27 20.10 -17.21 -4.99
N PRO A 28 19.35 -18.24 -5.44
CA PRO A 28 19.93 -19.57 -5.68
C PRO A 28 20.98 -19.58 -6.80
N ILE A 29 20.82 -18.75 -7.84
CA ILE A 29 21.86 -18.59 -8.87
C ILE A 29 23.14 -17.97 -8.27
N GLY A 30 23.00 -16.97 -7.39
CA GLY A 30 24.13 -16.34 -6.70
C GLY A 30 24.84 -17.26 -5.72
N GLN A 31 24.15 -18.23 -5.13
CA GLN A 31 24.72 -19.26 -4.25
C GLN A 31 25.23 -20.49 -5.01
N GLY A 32 24.84 -20.68 -6.28
CA GLY A 32 25.22 -21.83 -7.10
C GLY A 32 24.37 -23.08 -6.88
N SER A 33 23.26 -22.99 -6.14
CA SER A 33 22.37 -24.11 -5.84
C SER A 33 20.91 -23.64 -5.68
N PHE A 34 19.98 -24.31 -6.38
CA PHE A 34 18.54 -24.12 -6.16
C PHE A 34 18.05 -24.67 -4.82
N SER A 35 18.85 -25.49 -4.13
CA SER A 35 18.51 -26.00 -2.79
C SER A 35 18.62 -24.93 -1.70
N ASP A 36 19.37 -23.84 -1.95
CA ASP A 36 19.46 -22.70 -1.04
C ASP A 36 18.34 -21.66 -1.31
N GLY A 37 17.57 -21.84 -2.38
CA GLY A 37 16.39 -21.01 -2.64
C GLY A 37 15.30 -21.19 -1.57
N MET A 38 14.39 -20.22 -1.46
CA MET A 38 13.31 -20.30 -0.47
C MET A 38 12.42 -21.55 -0.70
N PRO A 39 12.26 -22.41 0.32
CA PRO A 39 11.38 -23.58 0.20
C PRO A 39 9.91 -23.16 0.16
N LEU A 40 9.10 -23.88 -0.61
CA LEU A 40 7.66 -23.66 -0.73
C LEU A 40 6.92 -24.23 0.50
N GLY A 41 6.93 -23.48 1.59
CA GLY A 41 6.19 -23.82 2.81
C GLY A 41 6.47 -22.84 3.94
N ILE A 42 5.53 -22.68 4.88
CA ILE A 42 5.61 -21.70 5.97
C ILE A 42 6.87 -21.88 6.81
N SER A 43 7.15 -23.12 7.25
CA SER A 43 8.37 -23.43 8.01
C SER A 43 9.65 -23.26 7.18
N GLY A 44 9.57 -23.46 5.87
CA GLY A 44 10.69 -23.27 4.95
C GLY A 44 11.03 -21.79 4.77
N THR A 45 10.03 -20.92 4.70
CA THR A 45 10.23 -19.46 4.64
C THR A 45 10.89 -18.94 5.92
N PHE A 46 10.49 -19.42 7.10
CA PHE A 46 11.17 -19.06 8.35
C PHE A 46 12.62 -19.55 8.39
N ASN A 47 12.88 -20.78 7.95
CA ASN A 47 14.23 -21.34 7.88
C ASN A 47 15.13 -20.49 6.95
N PHE A 48 14.64 -20.18 5.75
CA PHE A 48 15.30 -19.28 4.80
C PHE A 48 15.65 -17.93 5.44
N MET A 49 14.71 -17.30 6.15
CA MET A 49 14.93 -16.00 6.78
C MET A 49 16.00 -16.04 7.87
N ILE A 50 16.09 -17.12 8.65
CA ILE A 50 17.10 -17.28 9.71
C ILE A 50 18.49 -17.51 9.10
N VAL A 51 18.59 -18.39 8.11
CA VAL A 51 19.87 -18.66 7.41
C VAL A 51 20.35 -17.42 6.65
N PHE A 52 19.44 -16.72 5.97
CA PHE A 52 19.74 -15.50 5.25
C PHE A 52 20.22 -14.38 6.18
N GLN A 53 19.66 -14.29 7.38
CA GLN A 53 20.14 -13.38 8.42
C GLN A 53 21.51 -13.80 8.98
N ALA A 54 21.78 -15.10 9.16
CA ALA A 54 23.06 -15.59 9.64
C ALA A 54 24.20 -15.35 8.63
N GLU A 55 23.95 -15.57 7.34
CA GLU A 55 24.96 -15.47 6.29
C GLU A 55 25.13 -14.03 5.75
N HIS A 56 24.05 -13.24 5.68
CA HIS A 56 24.07 -11.93 5.00
C HIS A 56 23.71 -10.73 5.90
N ASN A 57 23.42 -10.97 7.18
CA ASN A 57 23.02 -9.95 8.15
C ASN A 57 21.98 -8.94 7.61
N ILE A 58 20.91 -9.45 6.99
CA ILE A 58 20.00 -8.64 6.18
C ILE A 58 19.32 -7.51 6.96
N LEU A 59 19.12 -7.66 8.28
CA LEU A 59 18.55 -6.62 9.14
C LEU A 59 19.35 -5.31 9.13
N MET A 60 20.67 -5.36 8.92
CA MET A 60 21.52 -4.17 8.87
C MET A 60 21.65 -3.59 7.45
N HIS A 61 21.08 -4.24 6.44
CA HIS A 61 21.20 -3.80 5.06
C HIS A 61 20.22 -2.65 4.74
N PRO A 62 20.67 -1.51 4.16
CA PRO A 62 19.82 -0.34 3.92
C PRO A 62 18.64 -0.64 2.99
N PHE A 63 18.80 -1.48 1.97
CA PHE A 63 17.68 -1.89 1.10
C PHE A 63 16.59 -2.67 1.85
N HIS A 64 16.95 -3.47 2.85
CA HIS A 64 15.96 -4.17 3.67
C HIS A 64 15.20 -3.19 4.57
N MET A 65 15.91 -2.22 5.17
CA MET A 65 15.26 -1.16 5.96
C MET A 65 14.30 -0.30 5.13
N LEU A 66 14.66 0.02 3.88
CA LEU A 66 13.78 0.71 2.94
C LEU A 66 12.54 -0.13 2.60
N GLY A 67 12.72 -1.44 2.40
CA GLY A 67 11.60 -2.37 2.19
C GLY A 67 10.64 -2.41 3.38
N VAL A 68 11.18 -2.54 4.60
CA VAL A 68 10.38 -2.52 5.85
C VAL A 68 9.65 -1.19 6.02
N ALA A 69 10.30 -0.06 5.77
CA ALA A 69 9.68 1.26 5.82
C ALA A 69 8.55 1.39 4.78
N GLY A 70 8.71 0.81 3.58
CA GLY A 70 7.69 0.78 2.54
C GLY A 70 6.46 -0.05 2.92
N VAL A 71 6.64 -1.27 3.44
CA VAL A 71 5.52 -2.14 3.86
C VAL A 71 4.79 -1.56 5.08
N PHE A 72 5.55 -1.07 6.07
CA PHE A 72 4.97 -0.46 7.26
C PHE A 72 4.26 0.86 6.92
N GLY A 73 4.86 1.72 6.10
CA GLY A 73 4.23 2.95 5.62
C GLY A 73 2.99 2.68 4.77
N GLY A 74 3.03 1.70 3.86
CA GLY A 74 1.90 1.34 3.01
C GLY A 74 0.70 0.84 3.83
N SER A 75 0.92 0.00 4.83
CA SER A 75 -0.14 -0.45 5.75
C SER A 75 -0.70 0.68 6.61
N LEU A 76 0.16 1.57 7.13
CA LEU A 76 -0.24 2.76 7.88
C LEU A 76 -1.12 3.69 7.03
N PHE A 77 -0.68 4.04 5.82
CA PHE A 77 -1.45 4.91 4.92
C PHE A 77 -2.73 4.25 4.44
N SER A 78 -2.74 2.94 4.21
CA SER A 78 -3.96 2.20 3.89
C SER A 78 -4.98 2.28 5.05
N ALA A 79 -4.52 2.09 6.29
CA ALA A 79 -5.38 2.21 7.47
C ALA A 79 -5.89 3.65 7.67
N MET A 80 -5.02 4.65 7.48
CA MET A 80 -5.38 6.07 7.57
C MET A 80 -6.36 6.50 6.48
N HIS A 81 -6.16 6.07 5.24
CA HIS A 81 -7.11 6.38 4.17
C HIS A 81 -8.47 5.72 4.45
N GLY A 82 -8.47 4.45 4.87
CA GLY A 82 -9.70 3.75 5.27
C GLY A 82 -10.43 4.46 6.42
N SER A 83 -9.70 4.92 7.44
CA SER A 83 -10.29 5.65 8.57
C SER A 83 -10.85 7.01 8.13
N LEU A 84 -10.12 7.79 7.34
CA LEU A 84 -10.57 9.09 6.82
C LEU A 84 -11.82 8.98 5.94
N VAL A 85 -11.87 7.99 5.06
CA VAL A 85 -13.05 7.72 4.21
C VAL A 85 -14.25 7.36 5.06
N THR A 86 -14.06 6.50 6.07
CA THR A 86 -15.14 6.03 6.95
C THR A 86 -15.66 7.15 7.85
N SER A 87 -14.75 7.93 8.44
CA SER A 87 -15.07 9.06 9.33
C SER A 87 -15.81 10.20 8.62
N SER A 88 -15.66 10.31 7.30
CA SER A 88 -16.26 11.40 6.53
C SER A 88 -17.59 11.02 5.86
N LEU A 89 -18.14 9.83 6.12
CA LEU A 89 -19.42 9.39 5.56
C LEU A 89 -20.59 10.27 6.05
N ILE A 90 -21.08 11.14 5.17
CA ILE A 90 -22.24 12.01 5.46
C ILE A 90 -23.54 11.19 5.40
N ARG A 91 -24.32 11.19 6.49
CA ARG A 91 -25.65 10.55 6.57
C ARG A 91 -26.58 11.07 5.49
N LYS A 92 -27.22 10.18 4.72
CA LYS A 92 -28.24 10.57 3.73
C LYS A 92 -29.62 10.62 4.41
N PRO A 93 -30.36 11.73 4.33
CA PRO A 93 -31.76 11.76 4.75
C PRO A 93 -32.63 10.92 3.81
N GLN A 94 -33.64 10.24 4.34
CA GLN A 94 -34.47 9.31 3.56
C GLN A 94 -35.41 10.01 2.56
N LYS A 95 -35.74 11.28 2.78
CA LYS A 95 -36.60 12.09 1.92
C LYS A 95 -35.74 13.10 1.17
N MET A 96 -35.32 12.74 -0.03
CA MET A 96 -34.41 13.56 -0.84
C MET A 96 -34.94 13.64 -2.26
N ASN A 97 -35.38 14.83 -2.66
CA ASN A 97 -35.91 15.08 -4.00
C ASN A 97 -34.75 15.14 -5.01
N LEU A 98 -34.99 14.75 -6.26
CA LEU A 98 -33.94 14.60 -7.28
C LEU A 98 -33.12 15.87 -7.51
N LEU A 99 -33.74 17.05 -7.39
CA LEU A 99 -33.10 18.35 -7.58
C LEU A 99 -32.11 18.70 -6.45
N MET A 100 -32.42 18.32 -5.19
CA MET A 100 -31.47 18.40 -4.08
C MET A 100 -30.31 17.41 -4.25
N LYS A 101 -30.54 16.26 -4.88
CA LYS A 101 -29.53 15.21 -5.05
C LYS A 101 -28.35 15.64 -5.95
N VAL A 102 -28.60 16.50 -6.93
CA VAL A 102 -27.57 17.03 -7.84
C VAL A 102 -26.74 18.13 -7.17
N THR A 103 -27.39 19.09 -6.47
CA THR A 103 -26.69 20.16 -5.73
C THR A 103 -25.93 19.62 -4.52
N ASP A 104 -26.49 18.63 -3.83
CA ASP A 104 -25.88 18.04 -2.64
C ASP A 104 -24.69 17.13 -2.96
N SER A 105 -24.61 16.53 -4.15
CA SER A 105 -23.48 15.65 -4.48
C SER A 105 -22.17 16.43 -4.66
N VAL A 106 -22.22 17.65 -5.22
CA VAL A 106 -21.06 18.54 -5.32
C VAL A 106 -20.72 19.15 -3.96
N LYS A 107 -21.73 19.60 -3.19
CA LYS A 107 -21.49 20.15 -1.85
C LYS A 107 -20.99 19.10 -0.87
N LYS A 108 -21.51 17.86 -0.93
CA LYS A 108 -21.08 16.72 -0.11
C LYS A 108 -19.64 16.34 -0.40
N LYS A 109 -19.21 16.26 -1.67
CA LYS A 109 -17.81 15.95 -2.02
C LYS A 109 -16.83 17.03 -1.52
N ASN A 110 -17.17 18.31 -1.71
CA ASN A 110 -16.35 19.41 -1.20
C ASN A 110 -16.29 19.43 0.32
N LEU A 111 -17.43 19.25 1.01
CA LEU A 111 -17.47 19.21 2.48
C LEU A 111 -16.74 17.99 3.06
N GLN A 112 -16.85 16.84 2.39
CA GLN A 112 -16.22 15.58 2.80
C GLN A 112 -14.70 15.64 2.63
N HIS A 113 -14.21 16.19 1.51
CA HIS A 113 -12.78 16.43 1.30
C HIS A 113 -12.24 17.42 2.34
N CYS A 114 -12.96 18.52 2.57
CA CYS A 114 -12.57 19.56 3.53
C CYS A 114 -12.53 19.06 4.98
N SER A 115 -13.51 18.24 5.38
CA SER A 115 -13.56 17.61 6.71
C SER A 115 -12.42 16.60 6.89
N CYS A 116 -12.13 15.79 5.87
CA CYS A 116 -11.02 14.85 5.85
C CYS A 116 -9.66 15.58 5.94
N SER A 117 -9.49 16.66 5.18
CA SER A 117 -8.29 17.49 5.18
C SER A 117 -8.08 18.19 6.53
N ARG A 118 -9.14 18.70 7.17
CA ARG A 118 -9.07 19.34 8.49
C ARG A 118 -8.78 18.34 9.63
N LEU A 119 -9.19 17.08 9.48
CA LEU A 119 -8.87 16.02 10.45
C LEU A 119 -7.40 15.61 10.40
N PHE A 120 -6.77 15.67 9.22
CA PHE A 120 -5.38 15.25 9.00
C PHE A 120 -4.38 16.40 9.10
N TRP A 121 -4.76 17.61 8.70
CA TRP A 121 -3.95 18.82 8.76
C TRP A 121 -4.73 19.94 9.46
N PRO A 122 -4.63 20.08 10.80
CA PRO A 122 -5.43 21.04 11.58
C PRO A 122 -4.94 22.48 11.49
N ILE A 123 -3.91 22.77 10.69
CA ILE A 123 -3.45 24.13 10.44
C ILE A 123 -4.47 24.79 9.52
N ASP A 124 -5.05 25.92 9.95
CA ASP A 124 -5.99 26.75 9.19
C ASP A 124 -5.33 27.39 7.94
N LEU A 125 -4.82 26.55 7.02
CA LEU A 125 -4.52 26.95 5.66
C LEU A 125 -5.83 26.97 4.86
N PRO A 126 -6.04 27.95 3.97
CA PRO A 126 -7.23 28.09 3.15
C PRO A 126 -7.24 27.07 1.98
N ILE A 127 -7.11 25.78 2.29
CA ILE A 127 -7.31 24.67 1.34
C ILE A 127 -8.82 24.39 1.18
N CYS A 128 -9.62 24.90 2.12
CA CYS A 128 -10.92 25.52 1.92
C CYS A 128 -10.93 26.82 2.75
#